data_AF-A0A9D1HWK2-F1
#
_entry.id   AF-A0A9D1HWK2-F1
#
_cell.length_a   1.000
_cell.length_b   1.000
_cell.length_c   1.000
_cell.angle_alpha   90.00
_cell.angle_beta   90.00
_cell.angle_gamma   90.00
#
_symmetry.space_group_name_H-M   'P 1'
#
loop_
_entity.id
_entity.type
_entity.pdbx_description
1 polymer ?
#
loop_
_entity_poly.entity_id
_entity_poly.type
_entity_poly.pdbx_seq_one_letter_code
_entity_poly.pdbx_strand_id
1 'polypeptide(L)'
;MGVLYHGSSVRGMKELVPHRSTHGKYVYATKDKELTVIFSKRAGDDMTYSLFRTDKNEPWQLVERIPNGFETMFSNSASIYTVEDTTFQDIHTGFSELVSDQPVRILNEERVENVYEKIKELEQDGLIQLYYYPDRPEKIPEDDSDLINVELRMAQMKNRKIRKENFERLLFLHPNLLDRVNSLLTQEIENYIPYKKEALVTIYEKYVLLQMIYPEREYFLSSSLIAITKEYPDLVPLLQDKLKMLNQTSEEKLNCLIDRVSKSIKNIPNDVLEQTKERYFHDPRSFPEKGEEILEGYKKISMMENLVNQPIDDKILENSILLIGPMGSGKTTMGNLLSEKLNMQQISLDHREQLAQLYKKSGHFKNFKEFEFFLTSTVLTHLQEPSVVDFGAGHSIYEDPFMFLEMKHLIEQFSHVILLIPSEEKEESLSILNEQKGIEEGSQRAKDNAHFVYSSCNEKLATLIQYTKGKNPSEITDELLMKLEEKTKTSTI
;
A
#
# COMPACT_ATOMS: atom_id res chain seq x y z
N MET A 1 26.44 -40.93 1.22
CA MET A 1 25.52 -39.84 1.59
C MET A 1 25.97 -38.63 0.82
N GLY A 2 25.08 -38.01 0.05
CA GLY A 2 25.39 -36.77 -0.63
C GLY A 2 25.29 -35.60 0.34
N VAL A 3 25.86 -34.47 -0.04
CA VAL A 3 25.71 -33.21 0.70
C VAL A 3 25.19 -32.14 -0.23
N LEU A 4 24.44 -31.20 0.35
CA LEU A 4 23.95 -30.01 -0.33
C LEU A 4 24.39 -28.77 0.44
N TYR A 5 24.33 -27.64 -0.25
CA TYR A 5 24.76 -26.34 0.25
C TYR A 5 23.59 -25.36 0.30
N HIS A 6 23.57 -24.52 1.34
CA HIS A 6 22.60 -23.44 1.52
C HIS A 6 23.32 -22.16 1.95
N GLY A 7 23.07 -21.05 1.24
CA GLY A 7 23.60 -19.74 1.61
C GLY A 7 22.63 -18.95 2.46
N SER A 8 23.11 -18.27 3.51
CA SER A 8 22.29 -17.39 4.35
C SER A 8 23.09 -16.20 4.89
N SER A 9 22.42 -15.08 5.12
CA SER A 9 22.98 -13.94 5.84
C SER A 9 23.01 -14.16 7.36
N VAL A 10 22.27 -15.16 7.87
CA VAL A 10 22.22 -15.51 9.29
C VAL A 10 23.34 -16.50 9.61
N ARG A 11 24.08 -16.24 10.68
CA ARG A 11 25.19 -17.07 11.17
C ARG A 11 24.77 -18.01 12.31
N GLY A 12 25.55 -19.07 12.54
CA GLY A 12 25.43 -19.94 13.70
C GLY A 12 24.17 -20.82 13.74
N MET A 13 23.45 -20.94 12.62
CA MET A 13 22.25 -21.77 12.54
C MET A 13 22.60 -23.24 12.82
N LYS A 14 21.69 -23.94 13.50
CA LYS A 14 21.81 -25.38 13.80
C LYS A 14 20.88 -26.25 12.96
N GLU A 15 19.83 -25.63 12.42
CA GLU A 15 18.82 -26.27 11.60
C GLU A 15 18.30 -25.23 10.59
N LEU A 16 18.00 -25.70 9.38
CA LEU A 16 17.25 -24.95 8.37
C LEU A 16 15.79 -25.36 8.44
N VAL A 17 14.88 -24.39 8.50
CA VAL A 17 13.44 -24.66 8.61
C VAL A 17 12.70 -24.23 7.33
N PRO A 18 11.63 -24.94 6.92
CA PRO A 18 10.89 -24.59 5.72
C PRO A 18 10.24 -23.20 5.80
N HIS A 19 10.49 -22.37 4.78
CA HIS A 19 9.91 -21.03 4.64
C HIS A 19 9.04 -20.92 3.38
N ARG A 20 8.05 -20.02 3.42
CA ARG A 20 7.15 -19.79 2.28
C ARG A 20 7.92 -19.08 1.15
N SER A 21 7.82 -19.64 -0.06
CA SER A 21 8.41 -19.16 -1.31
C SER A 21 7.36 -19.14 -2.42
N THR A 22 7.80 -18.85 -3.66
CA THR A 22 6.98 -18.93 -4.87
C THR A 22 6.54 -20.34 -5.22
N HIS A 23 7.28 -21.38 -4.79
CA HIS A 23 7.00 -22.77 -5.14
C HIS A 23 6.37 -23.58 -4.00
N GLY A 24 6.28 -23.04 -2.79
CA GLY A 24 5.69 -23.75 -1.66
C GLY A 24 6.25 -23.28 -0.31
N LYS A 25 6.31 -24.18 0.67
CA LYS A 25 6.98 -23.93 1.95
C LYS A 25 8.13 -24.94 2.10
N TYR A 26 9.35 -24.49 1.84
CA TYR A 26 10.51 -25.39 1.71
C TYR A 26 11.80 -24.82 2.31
N VAL A 27 12.75 -25.72 2.60
CA VAL A 27 14.19 -25.44 2.68
C VAL A 27 14.78 -25.62 1.29
N TYR A 28 15.59 -24.68 0.83
CA TYR A 28 16.27 -24.73 -0.47
C TYR A 28 17.75 -25.03 -0.30
N ALA A 29 18.28 -25.95 -1.10
CA ALA A 29 19.72 -26.23 -1.14
C ALA A 29 20.13 -26.66 -2.56
N THR A 30 21.43 -26.65 -2.86
CA THR A 30 21.96 -27.03 -4.17
C THR A 30 23.20 -27.92 -4.03
N LYS A 31 23.50 -28.68 -5.09
CA LYS A 31 24.74 -29.46 -5.20
C LYS A 31 25.94 -28.58 -5.57
N ASP A 32 25.68 -27.45 -6.23
CA ASP A 32 26.68 -26.53 -6.75
C ASP A 32 27.03 -25.50 -5.68
N LYS A 33 28.16 -25.65 -4.99
CA LYS A 33 28.53 -24.78 -3.85
C LYS A 33 28.70 -23.32 -4.31
N GLU A 34 29.26 -23.10 -5.48
CA GLU A 34 29.46 -21.79 -6.09
C GLU A 34 28.13 -21.02 -6.27
N LEU A 35 27.02 -21.71 -6.58
CA LEU A 35 25.71 -21.08 -6.66
C LEU A 35 25.26 -20.51 -5.32
N THR A 36 25.59 -21.17 -4.21
CA THR A 36 25.20 -20.67 -2.88
C THR A 36 25.90 -19.37 -2.52
N VAL A 37 27.11 -19.14 -3.04
CA VAL A 37 27.81 -17.86 -2.87
C VAL A 37 27.08 -16.78 -3.66
N ILE A 38 26.71 -17.03 -4.92
CA ILE A 38 25.94 -16.07 -5.74
C ILE A 38 24.58 -15.76 -5.10
N PHE A 39 23.88 -16.77 -4.59
CA PHE A 39 22.58 -16.57 -3.94
C PHE A 39 22.65 -15.94 -2.56
N SER A 40 23.85 -15.81 -1.98
CA SER A 40 24.08 -15.09 -0.73
C SER A 40 24.19 -13.57 -0.91
N LYS A 41 23.80 -13.03 -2.07
CA LYS A 41 23.68 -11.59 -2.33
C LYS A 41 22.69 -10.90 -1.38
N ARG A 42 22.92 -9.62 -1.07
CA ARG A 42 22.01 -8.82 -0.21
C ARG A 42 20.81 -8.22 -0.97
N ALA A 43 20.89 -8.13 -2.29
CA ALA A 43 19.87 -7.51 -3.14
C ALA A 43 19.95 -8.01 -4.58
N GLY A 44 19.02 -7.59 -5.43
CA GLY A 44 19.01 -7.86 -6.87
C GLY A 44 18.02 -8.94 -7.31
N ASP A 45 17.64 -8.87 -8.58
CA ASP A 45 16.64 -9.71 -9.24
C ASP A 45 16.97 -9.85 -10.74
N ASP A 46 16.06 -10.47 -11.51
CA ASP A 46 16.23 -10.72 -12.94
C ASP A 46 16.45 -9.43 -13.77
N MET A 47 16.13 -8.25 -13.23
CA MET A 47 16.43 -6.98 -13.91
C MET A 47 17.86 -6.49 -13.65
N THR A 48 18.55 -6.96 -12.63
CA THR A 48 19.87 -6.44 -12.24
C THR A 48 21.02 -7.37 -12.63
N TYR A 49 20.75 -8.66 -12.81
CA TYR A 49 21.74 -9.63 -13.26
C TYR A 49 21.10 -10.79 -14.03
N SER A 50 21.91 -11.58 -14.72
CA SER A 50 21.49 -12.85 -15.31
C SER A 50 22.44 -13.97 -14.87
N LEU A 51 21.89 -15.17 -14.63
CA LEU A 51 22.64 -16.33 -14.18
C LEU A 51 22.16 -17.59 -14.89
N PHE A 52 23.08 -18.29 -15.55
CA PHE A 52 22.78 -19.54 -16.25
C PHE A 52 24.07 -20.33 -16.52
N ARG A 53 23.92 -21.59 -16.94
CA ARG A 53 24.99 -22.39 -17.57
C ARG A 53 24.39 -23.14 -18.75
N THR A 54 25.17 -23.41 -19.80
CA THR A 54 24.68 -24.13 -20.99
C THR A 54 24.85 -25.64 -20.81
N ASP A 55 26.01 -26.05 -20.30
CA ASP A 55 26.31 -27.44 -19.94
C ASP A 55 26.68 -27.53 -18.45
N LYS A 56 26.49 -28.70 -17.83
CA LYS A 56 26.85 -28.94 -16.42
C LYS A 56 28.37 -28.90 -16.17
N ASN A 57 29.18 -29.07 -17.21
CA ASN A 57 30.63 -29.05 -17.15
C ASN A 57 31.22 -27.66 -17.47
N GLU A 58 30.37 -26.69 -17.81
CA GLU A 58 30.77 -25.30 -18.02
C GLU A 58 30.64 -24.48 -16.73
N PRO A 59 31.43 -23.42 -16.56
CA PRO A 59 31.25 -22.48 -15.46
C PRO A 59 29.85 -21.84 -15.51
N TRP A 60 29.35 -21.46 -14.34
CA TRP A 60 28.18 -20.61 -14.25
C TRP A 60 28.51 -19.23 -14.83
N GLN A 61 27.69 -18.75 -15.76
CA GLN A 61 27.85 -17.41 -16.33
C GLN A 61 26.98 -16.44 -15.52
N LEU A 62 27.63 -15.47 -14.88
CA LEU A 62 27.00 -14.42 -14.11
C LEU A 62 27.21 -13.08 -14.82
N VAL A 63 26.13 -12.45 -15.24
CA VAL A 63 26.15 -11.24 -16.07
C VAL A 63 25.58 -10.06 -15.30
N GLU A 64 26.34 -8.98 -15.21
CA GLU A 64 25.94 -7.72 -14.61
C GLU A 64 25.09 -6.92 -15.62
N ARG A 65 23.80 -6.75 -15.34
CA ARG A 65 22.86 -6.12 -16.29
C ARG A 65 22.74 -4.60 -16.06
N ILE A 66 23.30 -4.07 -14.97
CA ILE A 66 23.26 -2.64 -14.63
C ILE A 66 24.62 -2.13 -14.15
N PRO A 67 24.96 -0.84 -14.33
CA PRO A 67 26.24 -0.30 -13.87
C PRO A 67 26.45 -0.51 -12.35
N ASN A 68 27.59 -1.03 -11.94
CA ASN A 68 27.96 -1.27 -10.53
C ASN A 68 26.96 -2.17 -9.75
N GLY A 69 26.18 -2.98 -10.46
CA GLY A 69 25.24 -3.94 -9.88
C GLY A 69 25.93 -4.98 -9.01
N PHE A 70 27.04 -5.57 -9.44
CA PHE A 70 27.75 -6.62 -8.70
C PHE A 70 28.29 -6.13 -7.36
N GLU A 71 29.00 -4.99 -7.37
CA GLU A 71 29.49 -4.38 -6.14
C GLU A 71 28.32 -4.13 -5.17
N THR A 72 27.20 -3.63 -5.69
CA THR A 72 26.00 -3.33 -4.91
C THR A 72 25.33 -4.59 -4.35
N MET A 73 25.23 -5.67 -5.13
CA MET A 73 24.55 -6.92 -4.75
C MET A 73 25.36 -7.79 -3.80
N PHE A 74 26.69 -7.81 -3.95
CA PHE A 74 27.57 -8.77 -3.28
C PHE A 74 28.45 -8.17 -2.17
N SER A 75 28.32 -6.87 -1.89
CA SER A 75 28.97 -6.22 -0.74
C SER A 75 28.31 -6.57 0.60
N ASN A 76 28.36 -7.84 0.96
CA ASN A 76 27.90 -8.37 2.24
C ASN A 76 28.72 -9.60 2.65
N SER A 77 28.51 -10.04 3.89
CA SER A 77 29.00 -11.33 4.39
C SER A 77 27.88 -12.37 4.37
N ALA A 78 28.25 -13.64 4.42
CA ALA A 78 27.31 -14.76 4.42
C ALA A 78 27.88 -15.99 5.13
N SER A 79 27.01 -16.95 5.41
CA SER A 79 27.35 -18.30 5.87
C SER A 79 26.87 -19.32 4.85
N ILE A 80 27.74 -20.24 4.46
CA ILE A 80 27.42 -21.37 3.59
C ILE A 80 27.30 -22.63 4.46
N TYR A 81 26.09 -23.16 4.53
CA TYR A 81 25.76 -24.33 5.32
C TYR A 81 25.81 -25.59 4.49
N THR A 82 26.39 -26.65 5.06
CA THR A 82 26.37 -28.00 4.50
C THR A 82 25.30 -28.83 5.21
N VAL A 83 24.46 -29.50 4.44
CA VAL A 83 23.37 -30.37 4.95
C VAL A 83 23.38 -31.73 4.24
N GLU A 84 22.76 -32.74 4.85
CA GLU A 84 22.53 -34.02 4.19
C GLU A 84 21.46 -33.88 3.10
N ASP A 85 21.60 -34.65 2.01
CA ASP A 85 20.67 -34.64 0.88
C ASP A 85 19.41 -35.50 1.09
N THR A 86 19.28 -36.16 2.25
CA THR A 86 18.34 -37.25 2.51
C THR A 86 16.85 -36.89 2.39
N THR A 87 16.48 -35.66 2.72
CA THR A 87 15.08 -35.18 2.67
C THR A 87 14.80 -34.29 1.45
N PHE A 88 15.79 -34.10 0.57
CA PHE A 88 15.68 -33.18 -0.55
C PHE A 88 15.20 -33.87 -1.81
N GLN A 89 14.32 -33.19 -2.53
CA GLN A 89 13.79 -33.63 -3.82
C GLN A 89 13.85 -32.51 -4.85
N ASP A 90 13.94 -32.91 -6.12
CA ASP A 90 13.81 -31.98 -7.24
C ASP A 90 12.33 -31.77 -7.54
N ILE A 91 11.88 -30.52 -7.48
CA ILE A 91 10.51 -30.12 -7.86
C ILE A 91 10.45 -29.61 -9.31
N HIS A 92 11.50 -29.85 -10.08
CA HIS A 92 11.64 -29.55 -11.49
C HIS A 92 11.40 -28.06 -11.81
N THR A 93 12.02 -27.16 -11.04
CA THR A 93 11.98 -25.72 -11.32
C THR A 93 12.70 -25.33 -12.60
N GLY A 94 13.50 -26.24 -13.17
CA GLY A 94 14.39 -25.97 -14.31
C GLY A 94 15.70 -25.29 -13.92
N PHE A 95 15.98 -25.16 -12.61
CA PHE A 95 17.22 -24.61 -12.08
C PHE A 95 17.91 -25.62 -11.14
N SER A 96 19.20 -25.41 -10.81
CA SER A 96 20.00 -26.32 -9.98
C SER A 96 19.67 -26.15 -8.48
N GLU A 97 18.41 -26.40 -8.10
CA GLU A 97 17.91 -26.28 -6.73
C GLU A 97 17.10 -27.53 -6.33
N LEU A 98 17.26 -27.94 -5.08
CA LEU A 98 16.50 -29.01 -4.46
C LEU A 98 15.77 -28.46 -3.23
N VAL A 99 14.65 -29.08 -2.89
CA VAL A 99 13.79 -28.64 -1.78
C VAL A 99 13.52 -29.73 -0.76
N SER A 100 13.43 -29.35 0.51
CA SER A 100 12.93 -30.20 1.61
C SER A 100 11.71 -29.53 2.26
N ASP A 101 10.65 -30.28 2.51
CA ASP A 101 9.47 -29.81 3.25
C ASP A 101 9.59 -30.03 4.77
N GLN A 102 10.68 -30.67 5.21
CA GLN A 102 11.04 -30.88 6.61
C GLN A 102 12.20 -29.97 7.04
N PRO A 103 12.32 -29.67 8.34
CA PRO A 103 13.55 -29.10 8.92
C PRO A 103 14.77 -30.00 8.65
N VAL A 104 15.92 -29.38 8.42
CA VAL A 104 17.17 -30.07 8.08
C VAL A 104 18.30 -29.63 8.99
N ARG A 105 18.94 -30.59 9.66
CA ARG A 105 20.08 -30.33 10.54
C ARG A 105 21.29 -29.86 9.73
N ILE A 106 21.98 -28.85 10.25
CA ILE A 106 23.23 -28.34 9.69
C ILE A 106 24.40 -29.23 10.14
N LEU A 107 25.21 -29.67 9.18
CA LEU A 107 26.44 -30.45 9.42
C LEU A 107 27.65 -29.53 9.65
N ASN A 108 27.77 -28.50 8.82
CA ASN A 108 28.90 -27.58 8.84
C ASN A 108 28.47 -26.16 8.43
N GLU A 109 29.19 -25.16 8.92
CA GLU A 109 29.07 -23.76 8.54
C GLU A 109 30.43 -23.26 8.05
N GLU A 110 30.46 -22.71 6.85
CA GLU A 110 31.60 -21.98 6.30
C GLU A 110 31.29 -20.49 6.24
N ARG A 111 32.21 -19.68 6.75
CA ARG A 111 32.03 -18.23 6.80
C ARG A 111 32.63 -17.57 5.55
N VAL A 112 31.83 -16.74 4.89
CA VAL A 112 32.25 -15.88 3.78
C VAL A 112 32.19 -14.43 4.26
N GLU A 113 33.36 -13.83 4.52
CA GLU A 113 33.44 -12.47 5.06
C GLU A 113 33.01 -11.40 4.04
N ASN A 114 33.31 -11.62 2.76
CA ASN A 114 32.87 -10.77 1.67
C ASN A 114 32.47 -11.64 0.47
N VAL A 115 31.18 -11.61 0.11
CA VAL A 115 30.62 -12.42 -0.98
C VAL A 115 31.21 -11.99 -2.32
N TYR A 116 31.43 -10.69 -2.54
CA TYR A 116 31.98 -10.21 -3.81
C TYR A 116 33.41 -10.70 -4.04
N GLU A 117 34.27 -10.64 -3.03
CA GLU A 117 35.63 -11.19 -3.12
C GLU A 117 35.58 -12.71 -3.33
N LYS A 118 34.66 -13.43 -2.67
CA LYS A 118 34.51 -14.86 -2.89
C LYS A 118 34.07 -15.22 -4.31
N ILE A 119 33.24 -14.39 -4.95
CA ILE A 119 32.85 -14.57 -6.35
C ILE A 119 34.05 -14.42 -7.29
N LYS A 120 34.95 -13.46 -7.02
CA LYS A 120 36.19 -13.28 -7.81
C LYS A 120 37.14 -14.46 -7.65
N GLU A 121 37.23 -15.05 -6.47
CA GLU A 121 37.98 -16.30 -6.25
C GLU A 121 37.40 -17.45 -7.10
N LEU A 122 36.07 -17.61 -7.10
CA LEU A 122 35.40 -18.64 -7.89
C LEU A 122 35.57 -18.44 -9.41
N GLU A 123 35.72 -17.20 -9.87
CA GLU A 123 36.10 -16.90 -11.25
C GLU A 123 37.53 -17.36 -11.56
N GLN A 124 38.49 -17.08 -10.67
CA GLN A 124 39.88 -17.54 -10.81
C GLN A 124 39.97 -19.07 -10.82
N ASP A 125 39.12 -19.74 -10.04
CA ASP A 125 39.00 -21.20 -10.00
C ASP A 125 38.27 -21.79 -11.22
N GLY A 126 37.73 -20.95 -12.11
CA GLY A 126 37.02 -21.38 -13.32
C GLY A 126 35.65 -22.01 -13.06
N LEU A 127 35.05 -21.76 -11.88
CA LEU A 127 33.71 -22.24 -11.51
C LEU A 127 32.62 -21.25 -11.93
N ILE A 128 32.97 -19.96 -12.00
CA ILE A 128 32.11 -18.88 -12.47
C ILE A 128 32.83 -18.13 -13.60
N GLN A 129 32.06 -17.63 -14.56
CA GLN A 129 32.52 -16.66 -15.54
C GLN A 129 31.75 -15.36 -15.33
N LEU A 130 32.46 -14.25 -15.06
CA LEU A 130 31.84 -12.95 -14.86
C LEU A 130 31.80 -12.16 -16.16
N TYR A 131 30.67 -11.49 -16.37
CA TYR A 131 30.51 -10.47 -17.40
C TYR A 131 30.13 -9.17 -16.69
N TYR A 132 31.10 -8.25 -16.61
CA TYR A 132 30.90 -6.93 -16.01
C TYR A 132 30.17 -6.01 -16.98
N TYR A 133 29.32 -5.13 -16.47
CA TYR A 133 28.56 -4.23 -17.32
C TYR A 133 29.50 -3.31 -18.13
N PRO A 134 29.30 -3.13 -19.45
CA PRO A 134 28.16 -3.60 -20.25
C PRO A 134 28.41 -4.92 -21.00
N ASP A 135 29.55 -5.57 -20.79
CA ASP A 135 29.95 -6.78 -21.49
C ASP A 135 28.99 -7.92 -21.19
N ARG A 136 28.71 -8.76 -22.20
CA ARG A 136 27.73 -9.84 -22.11
C ARG A 136 27.99 -10.92 -23.16
N PRO A 137 27.53 -12.16 -22.95
CA PRO A 137 27.57 -13.20 -23.97
C PRO A 137 26.53 -12.94 -25.08
N GLU A 138 26.78 -13.45 -26.29
CA GLU A 138 25.96 -13.22 -27.49
C GLU A 138 24.46 -13.56 -27.33
N LYS A 139 24.13 -14.51 -26.45
CA LYS A 139 22.74 -14.91 -26.20
C LYS A 139 21.92 -13.87 -25.43
N ILE A 140 22.57 -12.89 -24.78
CA ILE A 140 21.88 -11.78 -24.12
C ILE A 140 21.85 -10.60 -25.09
N PRO A 141 20.66 -10.08 -25.43
CA PRO A 141 20.55 -8.89 -26.26
C PRO A 141 21.36 -7.70 -25.72
N GLU A 142 22.03 -6.98 -26.62
CA GLU A 142 22.81 -5.78 -26.28
C GLU A 142 21.96 -4.66 -25.66
N ASP A 143 20.66 -4.65 -25.97
CA ASP A 143 19.70 -3.63 -25.54
C ASP A 143 18.83 -4.06 -24.36
N ASP A 144 19.05 -5.25 -23.78
CA ASP A 144 18.28 -5.77 -22.65
C ASP A 144 16.77 -5.99 -22.94
N SER A 145 16.38 -6.07 -24.21
CA SER A 145 14.97 -6.21 -24.59
C SER A 145 14.31 -7.53 -24.19
N ASP A 146 15.10 -8.55 -23.83
CA ASP A 146 14.62 -9.78 -23.20
C ASP A 146 13.91 -9.51 -21.86
N LEU A 147 14.29 -8.43 -21.15
CA LEU A 147 13.70 -8.06 -19.85
C LEU A 147 12.25 -7.60 -19.96
N ILE A 148 11.81 -7.09 -21.13
CA ILE A 148 10.39 -6.79 -21.39
C ILE A 148 9.55 -8.07 -21.26
N ASN A 149 10.07 -9.20 -21.77
CA ASN A 149 9.38 -10.49 -21.70
C ASN A 149 9.32 -11.05 -20.28
N VAL A 150 10.25 -10.67 -19.40
CA VAL A 150 10.19 -11.02 -17.97
C VAL A 150 8.96 -10.37 -17.35
N GLU A 151 8.75 -9.07 -17.57
CA GLU A 151 7.58 -8.35 -17.05
C GLU A 151 6.25 -8.91 -17.59
N LEU A 152 6.18 -9.18 -18.91
CA LEU A 152 4.99 -9.75 -19.53
C LEU A 152 4.65 -11.12 -18.97
N ARG A 153 5.64 -12.01 -18.79
CA ARG A 153 5.42 -13.33 -18.18
C ARG A 153 4.90 -13.21 -16.75
N MET A 154 5.44 -12.29 -15.95
CA MET A 154 4.96 -12.07 -14.58
C MET A 154 3.50 -11.60 -14.53
N ALA A 155 3.09 -10.74 -15.46
CA ALA A 155 1.70 -10.30 -15.58
C ALA A 155 0.78 -11.47 -15.96
N GLN A 156 1.17 -12.28 -16.95
CA GLN A 156 0.43 -13.45 -17.41
C GLN A 156 0.28 -14.52 -16.32
N MET A 157 1.36 -14.88 -15.63
CA MET A 157 1.34 -15.87 -14.53
C MET A 157 0.38 -15.47 -13.40
N LYS A 158 0.21 -14.17 -13.17
CA LYS A 158 -0.68 -13.63 -12.13
C LYS A 158 -2.08 -13.30 -12.64
N ASN A 159 -2.39 -13.60 -13.90
CA ASN A 159 -3.62 -13.23 -14.60
C ASN A 159 -3.98 -11.74 -14.41
N ARG A 160 -2.96 -10.86 -14.51
CA ARG A 160 -3.11 -9.41 -14.33
C ARG A 160 -3.13 -8.72 -15.69
N LYS A 161 -4.03 -7.74 -15.85
CA LYS A 161 -3.97 -6.81 -16.98
C LYS A 161 -2.66 -6.05 -16.95
N ILE A 162 -2.04 -5.89 -18.12
CA ILE A 162 -0.85 -5.06 -18.30
C ILE A 162 -1.22 -3.61 -18.00
N ARG A 163 -0.40 -2.94 -17.20
CA ARG A 163 -0.53 -1.51 -16.91
C ARG A 163 0.78 -0.81 -17.19
N LYS A 164 0.69 0.48 -17.51
CA LYS A 164 1.83 1.35 -17.75
C LYS A 164 2.84 1.27 -16.60
N GLU A 165 2.35 1.33 -15.36
CA GLU A 165 3.17 1.37 -14.14
C GLU A 165 3.98 0.08 -13.90
N ASN A 166 3.64 -1.04 -14.55
CA ASN A 166 4.41 -2.28 -14.43
C ASN A 166 5.83 -2.12 -14.98
N PHE A 167 6.04 -1.25 -15.96
CA PHE A 167 7.33 -1.07 -16.63
C PHE A 167 8.21 0.01 -15.98
N GLU A 168 7.75 0.72 -14.95
CA GLU A 168 8.53 1.80 -14.34
C GLU A 168 9.86 1.31 -13.76
N ARG A 169 9.87 0.12 -13.13
CA ARG A 169 11.11 -0.46 -12.59
C ARG A 169 12.09 -0.83 -13.70
N LEU A 170 11.56 -1.35 -14.81
CA LEU A 170 12.36 -1.68 -15.99
C LEU A 170 13.01 -0.41 -16.54
N LEU A 171 12.23 0.64 -16.80
CA LEU A 171 12.73 1.91 -17.33
C LEU A 171 13.67 2.65 -16.37
N PHE A 172 13.48 2.46 -15.06
CA PHE A 172 14.38 2.98 -14.04
C PHE A 172 15.79 2.39 -14.15
N LEU A 173 15.92 1.09 -14.44
CA LEU A 173 17.23 0.42 -14.57
C LEU A 173 17.77 0.38 -16.01
N HIS A 174 16.87 0.28 -16.99
CA HIS A 174 17.15 0.06 -18.41
C HIS A 174 16.44 1.13 -19.26
N PRO A 175 16.86 2.40 -19.15
CA PRO A 175 16.17 3.54 -19.77
C PRO A 175 16.20 3.52 -21.30
N ASN A 176 17.17 2.82 -21.89
CA ASN A 176 17.27 2.57 -23.33
C ASN A 176 16.06 1.80 -23.90
N LEU A 177 15.25 1.15 -23.05
CA LEU A 177 14.05 0.43 -23.46
C LEU A 177 12.80 1.32 -23.59
N LEU A 178 12.87 2.63 -23.33
CA LEU A 178 11.73 3.54 -23.31
C LEU A 178 10.86 3.46 -24.57
N ASP A 179 11.48 3.53 -25.75
CA ASP A 179 10.74 3.49 -27.03
C ASP A 179 10.11 2.12 -27.31
N ARG A 180 10.78 1.03 -26.89
CA ARG A 180 10.25 -0.33 -27.03
C ARG A 180 9.07 -0.57 -26.11
N VAL A 181 9.16 -0.12 -24.87
CA VAL A 181 8.05 -0.17 -23.90
C VAL A 181 6.87 0.65 -24.41
N ASN A 182 7.10 1.86 -24.93
CA ASN A 182 6.04 2.67 -25.53
C ASN A 182 5.36 1.96 -26.72
N SER A 183 6.15 1.34 -27.60
CA SER A 183 5.65 0.61 -28.76
C SER A 183 4.78 -0.58 -28.36
N LEU A 184 5.22 -1.35 -27.36
CA LEU A 184 4.46 -2.46 -26.78
C LEU A 184 3.14 -1.98 -26.14
N LEU A 185 3.21 -0.99 -25.25
CA LEU A 185 2.05 -0.52 -24.50
C LEU A 185 0.99 0.12 -25.39
N THR A 186 1.37 0.70 -26.53
CA THR A 186 0.43 1.20 -27.55
C THR A 186 -0.43 0.08 -28.13
N GLN A 187 0.07 -1.15 -28.17
CA GLN A 187 -0.67 -2.32 -28.67
C GLN A 187 -1.55 -2.97 -27.58
N GLU A 188 -1.12 -2.87 -26.32
CA GLU A 188 -1.75 -3.56 -25.18
C GLU A 188 -2.79 -2.71 -24.43
N ILE A 189 -2.71 -1.38 -24.51
CA ILE A 189 -3.54 -0.46 -23.71
C ILE A 189 -4.30 0.51 -24.63
N GLU A 190 -5.64 0.46 -24.55
CA GLU A 190 -6.50 1.41 -25.24
C GLU A 190 -6.31 2.83 -24.71
N ASN A 191 -6.28 3.84 -25.60
CA ASN A 191 -6.02 5.24 -25.26
C ASN A 191 -4.70 5.47 -24.48
N TYR A 192 -3.69 4.64 -24.74
CA TYR A 192 -2.38 4.75 -24.11
C TYR A 192 -1.73 6.11 -24.38
N ILE A 193 -1.22 6.72 -23.32
CA ILE A 193 -0.38 7.92 -23.38
C ILE A 193 1.09 7.48 -23.20
N PRO A 194 1.94 7.62 -24.24
CA PRO A 194 3.36 7.23 -24.17
C PRO A 194 4.15 7.90 -23.04
N TYR A 195 5.16 7.20 -22.54
CA TYR A 195 6.21 7.81 -21.73
C TYR A 195 7.01 8.79 -22.58
N LYS A 196 7.28 9.97 -22.02
CA LYS A 196 8.32 10.87 -22.50
C LYS A 196 9.57 10.68 -21.64
N LYS A 197 10.74 11.10 -22.11
CA LYS A 197 12.00 10.98 -21.34
C LYS A 197 11.92 11.68 -19.98
N GLU A 198 11.15 12.75 -19.86
CA GLU A 198 10.95 13.48 -18.58
C GLU A 198 10.26 12.59 -17.53
N ALA A 199 9.51 11.57 -17.95
CA ALA A 199 8.92 10.60 -17.03
C ALA A 199 9.98 9.80 -16.27
N LEU A 200 11.20 9.63 -16.81
CA LEU A 200 12.31 8.99 -16.10
C LEU A 200 12.70 9.77 -14.85
N VAL A 201 12.57 11.10 -14.84
CA VAL A 201 12.80 11.92 -13.63
C VAL A 201 11.72 11.63 -12.58
N THR A 202 10.46 11.52 -12.99
CA THR A 202 9.35 11.17 -12.09
C THR A 202 9.47 9.75 -11.55
N ILE A 203 9.93 8.80 -12.38
CA ILE A 203 10.20 7.42 -11.98
C ILE A 203 11.38 7.39 -11.01
N TYR A 204 12.48 8.08 -11.30
CA TYR A 204 13.64 8.15 -10.41
C TYR A 204 13.29 8.76 -9.04
N GLU A 205 12.52 9.86 -9.01
CA GLU A 205 12.02 10.46 -7.76
C GLU A 205 11.20 9.46 -6.93
N LYS A 206 10.42 8.58 -7.58
CA LYS A 206 9.68 7.50 -6.89
C LYS A 206 10.63 6.60 -6.09
N TYR A 207 11.72 6.15 -6.72
CA TYR A 207 12.69 5.26 -6.09
C TYR A 207 13.53 5.97 -5.04
N VAL A 208 13.83 7.26 -5.21
CA VAL A 208 14.44 8.08 -4.15
C VAL A 208 13.54 8.13 -2.91
N LEU A 209 12.24 8.38 -3.09
CA LEU A 209 11.28 8.39 -1.97
C LEU A 209 11.18 7.01 -1.31
N LEU A 210 11.15 5.93 -2.09
CA LEU A 210 11.17 4.57 -1.55
C LEU A 210 12.45 4.27 -0.76
N GLN A 211 13.61 4.75 -1.21
CA GLN A 211 14.87 4.64 -0.47
C GLN A 211 14.83 5.42 0.85
N MET A 212 14.22 6.61 0.86
CA MET A 212 14.06 7.41 2.08
C MET A 212 13.14 6.73 3.10
N ILE A 213 12.07 6.07 2.64
CA ILE A 213 11.10 5.37 3.49
C ILE A 213 11.67 4.02 3.96
N TYR A 214 12.39 3.31 3.10
CA TYR A 214 12.95 1.99 3.38
C TYR A 214 14.47 2.00 3.23
N PRO A 215 15.21 2.64 4.16
CA PRO A 215 16.65 2.88 4.02
C PRO A 215 17.49 1.59 3.91
N GLU A 216 17.01 0.49 4.50
CA GLU A 216 17.69 -0.81 4.45
C GLU A 216 17.49 -1.56 3.12
N ARG A 217 16.58 -1.11 2.26
CA ARG A 217 16.36 -1.73 0.94
C ARG A 217 17.23 -1.06 -0.10
N GLU A 218 17.88 -1.86 -0.93
CA GLU A 218 18.64 -1.36 -2.07
C GLU A 218 17.74 -1.28 -3.31
N TYR A 219 17.59 -0.06 -3.84
CA TYR A 219 16.82 0.20 -5.05
C TYR A 219 17.70 0.48 -6.28
N PHE A 220 19.03 0.47 -6.16
CA PHE A 220 20.00 0.71 -7.22
C PHE A 220 19.94 2.14 -7.78
N LEU A 221 19.80 3.15 -6.90
CA LEU A 221 19.74 4.57 -7.28
C LEU A 221 21.01 5.01 -8.04
N SER A 222 22.18 4.58 -7.60
CA SER A 222 23.46 4.90 -8.25
C SER A 222 23.55 4.30 -9.65
N SER A 223 23.23 3.01 -9.79
CA SER A 223 23.20 2.30 -11.07
C SER A 223 22.21 2.94 -12.05
N SER A 224 21.00 3.24 -11.57
CA SER A 224 19.97 3.91 -12.37
C SER A 224 20.40 5.31 -12.80
N LEU A 225 21.01 6.10 -11.91
CA LEU A 225 21.53 7.42 -12.27
C LEU A 225 22.54 7.31 -13.40
N ILE A 226 23.50 6.38 -13.31
CA ILE A 226 24.49 6.16 -14.37
C ILE A 226 23.80 5.72 -15.68
N ALA A 227 22.86 4.79 -15.62
CA ALA A 227 22.15 4.29 -16.80
C ALA A 227 21.34 5.41 -17.49
N ILE A 228 20.54 6.17 -16.74
CA ILE A 228 19.69 7.24 -17.27
C ILE A 228 20.55 8.38 -17.83
N THR A 229 21.61 8.77 -17.12
CA THR A 229 22.45 9.89 -17.57
C THR A 229 23.34 9.54 -18.77
N LYS A 230 23.67 8.25 -18.95
CA LYS A 230 24.32 7.77 -20.18
C LYS A 230 23.39 7.89 -21.39
N GLU A 231 22.12 7.50 -21.24
CA GLU A 231 21.13 7.51 -22.33
C GLU A 231 20.57 8.92 -22.60
N TYR A 232 20.30 9.69 -21.54
CA TYR A 232 19.70 11.03 -21.58
C TYR A 232 20.51 12.03 -20.73
N PRO A 233 21.68 12.50 -21.21
CA PRO A 233 22.57 13.38 -20.45
C PRO A 233 21.93 14.71 -20.03
N ASP A 234 20.93 15.20 -20.75
CA ASP A 234 20.24 16.45 -20.44
C ASP A 234 19.36 16.36 -19.17
N LEU A 235 19.04 15.15 -18.70
CA LEU A 235 18.29 14.93 -17.46
C LEU A 235 19.16 14.99 -16.20
N VAL A 236 20.51 15.02 -16.33
CA VAL A 236 21.45 15.01 -15.19
C VAL A 236 21.08 16.02 -14.10
N PRO A 237 20.84 17.32 -14.39
CA PRO A 237 20.58 18.30 -13.33
C PRO A 237 19.30 17.97 -12.53
N LEU A 238 18.27 17.47 -13.22
CA LEU A 238 17.00 17.11 -12.60
C LEU A 238 17.15 15.88 -11.71
N LEU A 239 17.86 14.85 -12.16
CA LEU A 239 18.08 13.63 -11.38
C LEU A 239 18.94 13.87 -10.14
N GLN A 240 19.98 14.70 -10.27
CA GLN A 240 20.82 15.11 -9.14
C GLN A 240 20.03 15.91 -8.11
N ASP A 241 19.14 16.80 -8.56
CA ASP A 241 18.21 17.52 -7.67
C ASP A 241 17.34 16.54 -6.86
N LYS A 242 16.77 15.53 -7.51
CA LYS A 242 16.00 14.48 -6.80
C LYS A 242 16.86 13.71 -5.81
N LEU A 243 18.08 13.31 -6.18
CA LEU A 243 18.95 12.53 -5.31
C LEU A 243 19.35 13.29 -4.03
N LYS A 244 19.49 14.62 -4.09
CA LYS A 244 19.78 15.45 -2.90
C LYS A 244 18.74 15.27 -1.79
N MET A 245 17.52 14.84 -2.11
CA MET A 245 16.44 14.64 -1.15
C MET A 245 16.74 13.59 -0.09
N LEU A 246 17.66 12.64 -0.37
CA LEU A 246 18.14 11.69 0.64
C LEU A 246 18.78 12.36 1.86
N ASN A 247 19.40 13.53 1.67
CA ASN A 247 20.17 14.24 2.68
C ASN A 247 19.42 15.43 3.32
N GLN A 248 18.18 15.67 2.91
CA GLN A 248 17.37 16.76 3.43
C GLN A 248 16.76 16.43 4.80
N THR A 249 16.22 17.47 5.45
CA THR A 249 15.52 17.36 6.74
C THR A 249 14.27 16.49 6.63
N SER A 250 13.81 15.96 7.76
CA SER A 250 12.57 15.17 7.81
C SER A 250 11.36 15.97 7.30
N GLU A 251 11.31 17.29 7.53
CA GLU A 251 10.23 18.16 7.07
C GLU A 251 10.23 18.33 5.55
N GLU A 252 11.38 18.59 4.94
CA GLU A 252 11.52 18.69 3.48
C GLU A 252 11.16 17.37 2.78
N LYS A 253 11.61 16.26 3.37
CA LYS A 253 11.26 14.91 2.90
C LYS A 253 9.76 14.64 2.97
N LEU A 254 9.10 15.03 4.07
CA LEU A 254 7.66 14.92 4.24
C LEU A 254 6.91 15.79 3.23
N ASN A 255 7.31 17.03 3.05
CA ASN A 255 6.73 17.92 2.05
C ASN A 255 6.80 17.30 0.65
N CYS A 256 7.97 16.82 0.24
CA CYS A 256 8.16 16.18 -1.06
C CYS A 256 7.25 14.94 -1.22
N LEU A 257 7.15 14.10 -0.19
CA LEU A 257 6.30 12.91 -0.22
C LEU A 257 4.81 13.28 -0.32
N ILE A 258 4.34 14.19 0.54
CA ILE A 258 2.94 14.62 0.59
C ILE A 258 2.56 15.29 -0.73
N ASP A 259 3.40 16.19 -1.27
CA ASP A 259 3.16 16.86 -2.55
C ASP A 259 3.14 15.88 -3.74
N ARG A 260 3.88 14.76 -3.64
CA ARG A 260 3.84 13.73 -4.67
C ARG A 260 2.56 12.90 -4.60
N VAL A 261 2.20 12.46 -3.40
CA VAL A 261 0.99 11.69 -3.11
C VAL A 261 -0.27 12.51 -3.46
N SER A 262 -0.22 13.81 -3.18
CA SER A 262 -1.35 14.70 -3.42
C SER A 262 -1.68 14.85 -4.91
N LYS A 263 -0.68 14.88 -5.79
CA LYS A 263 -0.87 14.95 -7.26
C LYS A 263 -1.69 13.80 -7.84
N SER A 264 -1.83 12.72 -7.09
CA SER A 264 -2.53 11.52 -7.53
C SER A 264 -3.94 11.37 -6.93
N ILE A 265 -4.40 12.32 -6.11
CA ILE A 265 -5.81 12.49 -5.76
C ILE A 265 -6.36 13.67 -6.58
N LYS A 266 -7.57 13.52 -7.12
CA LYS A 266 -8.17 14.55 -7.97
C LYS A 266 -8.69 15.72 -7.11
N ASN A 267 -8.34 16.95 -7.48
CA ASN A 267 -8.89 18.19 -6.89
C ASN A 267 -8.76 18.30 -5.36
N ILE A 268 -7.61 17.93 -4.77
CA ILE A 268 -7.41 18.12 -3.32
C ILE A 268 -7.49 19.61 -2.95
N PRO A 269 -8.32 19.97 -1.95
CA PRO A 269 -8.33 21.32 -1.38
C PRO A 269 -7.01 21.66 -0.67
N ASN A 270 -6.52 22.90 -0.84
CA ASN A 270 -5.26 23.33 -0.21
C ASN A 270 -5.27 23.20 1.33
N ASP A 271 -6.41 23.43 1.97
CA ASP A 271 -6.54 23.30 3.42
C ASP A 271 -6.35 21.85 3.91
N VAL A 272 -6.77 20.86 3.12
CA VAL A 272 -6.54 19.43 3.42
C VAL A 272 -5.05 19.08 3.32
N LEU A 273 -4.35 19.65 2.33
CA LEU A 273 -2.92 19.47 2.16
C LEU A 273 -2.14 20.05 3.35
N GLU A 274 -2.48 21.27 3.77
CA GLU A 274 -1.84 21.93 4.90
C GLU A 274 -2.14 21.21 6.23
N GLN A 275 -3.39 20.80 6.46
CA GLN A 275 -3.74 19.96 7.64
C GLN A 275 -2.93 18.66 7.68
N THR A 276 -2.72 18.03 6.52
CA THR A 276 -1.91 16.81 6.42
C THR A 276 -0.45 17.09 6.77
N LYS A 277 0.12 18.18 6.26
CA LYS A 277 1.50 18.61 6.57
C LYS A 277 1.65 18.90 8.06
N GLU A 278 0.77 19.71 8.64
CA GLU A 278 0.76 20.03 10.07
C GLU A 278 0.70 18.77 10.93
N ARG A 279 -0.18 17.82 10.61
CA ARG A 279 -0.29 16.54 11.32
C ARG A 279 1.05 15.81 11.39
N TYR A 280 1.74 15.63 10.26
CA TYR A 280 2.97 14.84 10.21
C TYR A 280 4.22 15.61 10.66
N PHE A 281 4.20 16.93 10.67
CA PHE A 281 5.26 17.76 11.25
C PHE A 281 5.29 17.68 12.77
N HIS A 282 4.12 17.64 13.42
CA HIS A 282 4.03 17.51 14.88
C HIS A 282 4.09 16.05 15.37
N ASP A 283 4.18 15.09 14.44
CA ASP A 283 4.27 13.67 14.75
C ASP A 283 5.71 13.28 15.16
N PRO A 284 5.92 12.75 16.38
CA PRO A 284 7.24 12.47 16.94
C PRO A 284 7.93 11.24 16.32
N ARG A 285 7.24 10.45 15.48
CA ARG A 285 7.80 9.27 14.82
C ARG A 285 8.87 9.63 13.80
N SER A 286 9.67 8.64 13.41
CA SER A 286 10.71 8.81 12.40
C SER A 286 10.13 9.08 11.00
N PHE A 287 10.92 9.67 10.10
CA PHE A 287 10.49 9.85 8.71
C PHE A 287 10.07 8.53 8.02
N PRO A 288 10.85 7.43 8.12
CA PRO A 288 10.44 6.13 7.57
C PRO A 288 9.04 5.68 7.99
N GLU A 289 8.73 5.74 9.28
CA GLU A 289 7.43 5.33 9.81
C GLU A 289 6.29 6.21 9.27
N LYS A 290 6.49 7.53 9.27
CA LYS A 290 5.50 8.49 8.74
C LYS A 290 5.31 8.32 7.24
N GLY A 291 6.40 8.13 6.49
CA GLY A 291 6.36 7.98 5.05
C GLY A 291 5.72 6.67 4.59
N GLU A 292 5.93 5.58 5.34
CA GLU A 292 5.23 4.31 5.12
C GLU A 292 3.72 4.48 5.33
N GLU A 293 3.30 5.12 6.43
CA GLU A 293 1.88 5.41 6.70
C GLU A 293 1.24 6.23 5.58
N ILE A 294 1.87 7.34 5.17
CA ILE A 294 1.36 8.21 4.10
C ILE A 294 1.21 7.42 2.79
N LEU A 295 2.23 6.63 2.42
CA LEU A 295 2.22 5.87 1.17
C LEU A 295 1.17 4.75 1.19
N GLU A 296 0.98 4.07 2.32
CA GLU A 296 -0.06 3.06 2.49
C GLU A 296 -1.46 3.67 2.47
N GLY A 297 -1.67 4.77 3.21
CA GLY A 297 -2.93 5.49 3.26
C GLY A 297 -3.37 5.93 1.86
N TYR A 298 -2.44 6.52 1.10
CA TYR A 298 -2.73 6.94 -0.27
C TYR A 298 -3.10 5.78 -1.20
N LYS A 299 -2.37 4.66 -1.16
CA LYS A 299 -2.72 3.47 -1.96
C LYS A 299 -4.14 2.99 -1.68
N LYS A 300 -4.57 3.06 -0.42
CA LYS A 300 -5.92 2.65 -0.01
C LYS A 300 -6.97 3.64 -0.48
N ILE A 301 -6.69 4.94 -0.35
CA ILE A 301 -7.56 6.01 -0.86
C ILE A 301 -7.78 5.83 -2.37
N SER A 302 -6.73 5.66 -3.15
CA SER A 302 -6.87 5.40 -4.60
C SER A 302 -7.66 4.12 -4.91
N MET A 303 -7.56 3.07 -4.08
CA MET A 303 -8.42 1.88 -4.23
C MET A 303 -9.88 2.18 -3.88
N MET A 304 -10.11 2.99 -2.85
CA MET A 304 -11.42 3.35 -2.30
C MET A 304 -12.13 4.42 -3.14
N GLU A 305 -11.42 5.30 -3.85
CA GLU A 305 -11.98 6.25 -4.81
C GLU A 305 -12.89 5.53 -5.83
N ASN A 306 -12.51 4.34 -6.29
CA ASN A 306 -13.35 3.57 -7.22
C ASN A 306 -14.66 3.10 -6.59
N LEU A 307 -14.70 2.91 -5.27
CA LEU A 307 -15.92 2.55 -4.53
C LEU A 307 -16.76 3.80 -4.29
N VAL A 308 -16.14 4.88 -3.81
CA VAL A 308 -16.81 6.15 -3.48
C VAL A 308 -17.42 6.82 -4.71
N ASN A 309 -16.78 6.69 -5.88
CA ASN A 309 -17.28 7.26 -7.14
C ASN A 309 -18.29 6.34 -7.87
N GLN A 310 -18.76 5.26 -7.26
CA GLN A 310 -19.83 4.46 -7.86
C GLN A 310 -21.10 5.29 -7.94
N PRO A 311 -21.83 5.26 -9.08
CA PRO A 311 -23.07 6.00 -9.21
C PRO A 311 -24.10 5.44 -8.22
N ILE A 312 -24.76 6.34 -7.49
CA ILE A 312 -25.89 6.04 -6.61
C ILE A 312 -27.13 6.63 -7.27
N ASP A 313 -28.26 5.91 -7.23
CA ASP A 313 -29.53 6.40 -7.80
C ASP A 313 -29.96 7.72 -7.13
N ASP A 314 -30.32 8.73 -7.93
CA ASP A 314 -30.71 10.05 -7.44
C ASP A 314 -31.83 9.97 -6.40
N LYS A 315 -32.78 9.03 -6.56
CA LYS A 315 -33.86 8.83 -5.58
C LYS A 315 -33.32 8.40 -4.22
N ILE A 316 -32.26 7.59 -4.20
CA ILE A 316 -31.61 7.16 -2.95
C ILE A 316 -30.88 8.33 -2.32
N LEU A 317 -30.15 9.13 -3.11
CA LEU A 317 -29.41 10.30 -2.64
C LEU A 317 -30.34 11.39 -2.06
N GLU A 318 -31.47 11.62 -2.72
CA GLU A 318 -32.46 12.63 -2.31
C GLU A 318 -33.26 12.21 -1.08
N ASN A 319 -33.61 10.92 -0.95
CA ASN A 319 -34.61 10.48 0.03
C ASN A 319 -34.04 9.64 1.20
N SER A 320 -32.79 9.17 1.13
CA SER A 320 -32.18 8.44 2.25
C SER A 320 -31.80 9.40 3.37
N ILE A 321 -31.92 8.95 4.61
CA ILE A 321 -31.60 9.73 5.81
C ILE A 321 -30.39 9.11 6.50
N LEU A 322 -29.31 9.87 6.63
CA LEU A 322 -28.09 9.45 7.34
C LEU A 322 -28.07 10.08 8.74
N LEU A 323 -28.06 9.25 9.79
CA LEU A 323 -27.96 9.70 11.18
C LEU A 323 -26.53 9.57 11.69
N ILE A 324 -25.89 10.70 11.99
CA ILE A 324 -24.50 10.78 12.51
C ILE A 324 -24.44 11.42 13.90
N GLY A 325 -23.29 11.27 14.58
CA GLY A 325 -23.04 11.87 15.89
C GLY A 325 -22.45 10.92 16.94
N PRO A 326 -22.16 11.44 18.15
CA PRO A 326 -21.42 10.74 19.21
C PRO A 326 -22.20 9.59 19.88
N MET A 327 -21.53 8.79 20.71
CA MET A 327 -22.20 7.72 21.46
C MET A 327 -23.26 8.32 22.40
N GLY A 328 -24.44 7.72 22.45
CA GLY A 328 -25.52 8.23 23.31
C GLY A 328 -26.53 9.14 22.62
N SER A 329 -26.22 9.65 21.43
CA SER A 329 -27.07 10.67 20.78
C SER A 329 -28.45 10.20 20.28
N GLY A 330 -28.79 8.93 20.48
CA GLY A 330 -30.10 8.39 20.12
C GLY A 330 -30.24 7.92 18.67
N LYS A 331 -29.16 7.88 17.88
CA LYS A 331 -29.19 7.49 16.44
C LYS A 331 -30.01 6.24 16.16
N THR A 332 -29.72 5.12 16.81
CA THR A 332 -30.45 3.87 16.57
C THR A 332 -31.92 3.98 16.96
N THR A 333 -32.25 4.66 18.07
CA THR A 333 -33.64 4.86 18.50
C THR A 333 -34.41 5.72 17.50
N MET A 334 -33.81 6.82 17.06
CA MET A 334 -34.37 7.73 16.06
C MET A 334 -34.48 7.05 14.69
N GLY A 335 -33.49 6.22 14.33
CA GLY A 335 -33.49 5.43 13.11
C GLY A 335 -34.68 4.49 13.04
N ASN A 336 -34.97 3.77 14.13
CA ASN A 336 -36.14 2.90 14.21
C ASN A 336 -37.44 3.69 14.03
N LEU A 337 -37.62 4.78 14.78
CA LEU A 337 -38.85 5.59 14.71
C LEU A 337 -39.07 6.22 13.32
N LEU A 338 -38.02 6.74 12.70
CA LEU A 338 -38.08 7.28 11.34
C LEU A 338 -38.40 6.18 10.33
N SER A 339 -37.77 5.01 10.46
CA SER A 339 -38.01 3.87 9.56
C SER A 339 -39.47 3.41 9.61
N GLU A 340 -40.09 3.37 10.79
CA GLU A 340 -41.50 3.02 10.98
C GLU A 340 -42.43 4.10 10.40
N LYS A 341 -42.18 5.38 10.70
CA LYS A 341 -43.05 6.47 10.25
C LYS A 341 -42.98 6.70 8.73
N LEU A 342 -41.81 6.54 8.14
CA LEU A 342 -41.58 6.75 6.70
C LEU A 342 -41.74 5.47 5.88
N ASN A 343 -41.95 4.32 6.53
CA ASN A 343 -41.98 3.00 5.90
C ASN A 343 -40.72 2.75 5.04
N MET A 344 -39.55 3.04 5.63
CA MET A 344 -38.23 2.86 5.02
C MET A 344 -37.47 1.75 5.76
N GLN A 345 -36.53 1.10 5.09
CA GLN A 345 -35.62 0.17 5.77
C GLN A 345 -34.66 0.94 6.69
N GLN A 346 -34.43 0.42 7.90
CA GLN A 346 -33.30 0.85 8.73
C GLN A 346 -32.07 -0.04 8.49
N ILE A 347 -30.92 0.60 8.33
CA ILE A 347 -29.62 -0.07 8.25
C ILE A 347 -28.69 0.54 9.29
N SER A 348 -28.31 -0.25 10.30
CA SER A 348 -27.39 0.22 11.34
C SER A 348 -25.97 -0.26 11.04
N LEU A 349 -25.02 0.67 10.93
CA LEU A 349 -23.63 0.32 10.64
C LEU A 349 -22.98 -0.49 11.78
N ASP A 350 -23.48 -0.36 13.02
CA ASP A 350 -23.01 -1.14 14.18
C ASP A 350 -23.65 -2.54 14.26
N HIS A 351 -24.65 -2.85 13.43
CA HIS A 351 -25.42 -4.09 13.53
C HIS A 351 -24.73 -5.27 12.82
N ARG A 352 -23.83 -5.90 13.56
CA ARG A 352 -22.92 -6.97 13.07
C ARG A 352 -23.60 -8.17 12.41
N GLU A 353 -24.79 -8.56 12.86
CA GLU A 353 -25.49 -9.72 12.28
C GLU A 353 -26.05 -9.42 10.89
N GLN A 354 -26.76 -8.30 10.75
CA GLN A 354 -27.23 -7.75 9.47
C GLN A 354 -26.07 -7.58 8.48
N LEU A 355 -24.92 -7.10 8.94
CA LEU A 355 -23.74 -6.82 8.11
C LEU A 355 -22.66 -7.90 8.20
N ALA A 356 -23.01 -9.14 8.59
CA ALA A 356 -22.04 -10.19 8.92
C ALA A 356 -21.04 -10.49 7.80
N GLN A 357 -21.48 -10.42 6.54
CA GLN A 357 -20.58 -10.64 5.39
C GLN A 357 -19.51 -9.55 5.26
N LEU A 358 -19.83 -8.30 5.58
CA LEU A 358 -18.88 -7.19 5.56
C LEU A 358 -17.98 -7.24 6.80
N TYR A 359 -18.53 -7.49 7.99
CA TYR A 359 -17.74 -7.63 9.22
C TYR A 359 -16.72 -8.77 9.19
N LYS A 360 -17.00 -9.86 8.47
CA LYS A 360 -16.02 -10.93 8.21
C LYS A 360 -14.77 -10.43 7.48
N LYS A 361 -14.86 -9.33 6.73
CA LYS A 361 -13.72 -8.72 6.03
C LYS A 361 -12.85 -7.84 6.93
N SER A 362 -13.25 -7.57 8.19
CA SER A 362 -12.50 -6.69 9.09
C SER A 362 -11.03 -7.10 9.28
N GLY A 363 -10.73 -8.40 9.31
CA GLY A 363 -9.36 -8.92 9.41
C GLY A 363 -8.47 -8.70 8.17
N HIS A 364 -9.02 -8.18 7.07
CA HIS A 364 -8.26 -7.81 5.86
C HIS A 364 -7.68 -6.39 5.95
N PHE A 365 -8.06 -5.61 6.96
CA PHE A 365 -7.62 -4.22 7.14
C PHE A 365 -6.55 -4.11 8.23
N LYS A 366 -5.64 -3.15 8.08
CA LYS A 366 -4.51 -2.98 9.02
C LYS A 366 -4.99 -2.44 10.37
N ASN A 367 -6.00 -1.59 10.34
CA ASN A 367 -6.64 -1.03 11.52
C ASN A 367 -8.16 -0.98 11.34
N PHE A 368 -8.88 -0.76 12.44
CA PHE A 368 -10.34 -0.76 12.44
C PHE A 368 -10.94 0.44 11.70
N LYS A 369 -10.26 1.59 11.66
CA LYS A 369 -10.75 2.80 10.98
C LYS A 369 -10.82 2.62 9.46
N GLU A 370 -9.87 1.91 8.87
CA GLU A 370 -9.91 1.51 7.46
C GLU A 370 -11.10 0.59 7.16
N PHE A 371 -11.41 -0.31 8.08
CA PHE A 371 -12.59 -1.16 7.97
C PHE A 371 -13.88 -0.35 8.11
N GLU A 372 -13.97 0.59 9.05
CA GLU A 372 -15.13 1.49 9.18
C GLU A 372 -15.36 2.30 7.90
N PHE A 373 -14.29 2.86 7.32
CA PHE A 373 -14.37 3.54 6.02
C PHE A 373 -14.95 2.61 4.95
N PHE A 374 -14.35 1.41 4.79
CA PHE A 374 -14.81 0.44 3.81
C PHE A 374 -16.27 0.03 4.05
N LEU A 375 -16.66 -0.21 5.30
CA LEU A 375 -18.01 -0.62 5.67
C LEU A 375 -19.01 0.47 5.29
N THR A 376 -18.77 1.70 5.73
CA THR A 376 -19.63 2.85 5.43
C THR A 376 -19.74 3.05 3.92
N SER A 377 -18.62 3.14 3.21
CA SER A 377 -18.64 3.37 1.76
C SER A 377 -19.34 2.25 1.01
N THR A 378 -19.14 0.99 1.40
CA THR A 378 -19.81 -0.15 0.76
C THR A 378 -21.32 -0.12 1.00
N VAL A 379 -21.76 0.13 2.24
CA VAL A 379 -23.19 0.16 2.56
C VAL A 379 -23.89 1.27 1.77
N LEU A 380 -23.36 2.49 1.79
CA LEU A 380 -23.99 3.63 1.13
C LEU A 380 -24.04 3.49 -0.39
N THR A 381 -22.96 3.01 -1.02
CA THR A 381 -22.88 2.86 -2.48
C THR A 381 -23.72 1.69 -3.02
N HIS A 382 -24.13 0.75 -2.17
CA HIS A 382 -24.89 -0.44 -2.56
C HIS A 382 -26.34 -0.43 -2.06
N LEU A 383 -26.83 0.69 -1.52
CA LEU A 383 -28.24 0.86 -1.20
C LEU A 383 -29.08 0.58 -2.46
N GLN A 384 -30.15 -0.20 -2.30
CA GLN A 384 -31.06 -0.55 -3.40
C GLN A 384 -32.33 0.30 -3.39
N GLU A 385 -32.66 0.89 -2.24
CA GLU A 385 -33.82 1.73 -2.03
C GLU A 385 -33.54 2.79 -0.96
N PRO A 386 -34.30 3.91 -0.94
CA PRO A 386 -34.18 4.92 0.10
C PRO A 386 -34.28 4.31 1.49
N SER A 387 -33.29 4.58 2.34
CA SER A 387 -33.14 3.94 3.64
C SER A 387 -32.80 4.95 4.74
N VAL A 388 -33.10 4.60 5.99
CA VAL A 388 -32.58 5.30 7.17
C VAL A 388 -31.31 4.58 7.63
N VAL A 389 -30.16 5.24 7.54
CA VAL A 389 -28.86 4.64 7.89
C VAL A 389 -28.35 5.28 9.18
N ASP A 390 -28.24 4.51 10.26
CA ASP A 390 -27.64 5.00 11.50
C ASP A 390 -26.17 4.59 11.61
N PHE A 391 -25.32 5.60 11.75
CA PHE A 391 -23.89 5.42 11.86
C PHE A 391 -23.53 5.03 13.30
N GLY A 392 -22.55 4.13 13.46
CA GLY A 392 -21.83 4.06 14.73
C GLY A 392 -21.01 5.33 14.95
N ALA A 393 -20.70 5.67 16.20
CA ALA A 393 -20.09 6.96 16.53
C ALA A 393 -18.72 7.20 15.85
N GLY A 394 -17.98 6.13 15.53
CA GLY A 394 -16.71 6.21 14.81
C GLY A 394 -16.83 6.36 13.29
N HIS A 395 -17.97 6.01 12.68
CA HIS A 395 -18.12 5.91 11.22
C HIS A 395 -18.09 7.26 10.48
N SER A 396 -18.31 8.37 11.19
CA SER A 396 -18.25 9.74 10.67
C SER A 396 -17.01 10.51 11.12
N ILE A 397 -16.05 9.85 11.80
CA ILE A 397 -14.88 10.49 12.42
C ILE A 397 -13.58 9.97 11.80
N TYR A 398 -12.80 10.87 11.21
CA TYR A 398 -11.56 10.57 10.49
C TYR A 398 -10.46 11.56 10.87
N GLU A 399 -9.35 11.03 11.37
CA GLU A 399 -8.19 11.86 11.71
C GLU A 399 -7.28 12.11 10.50
N ASP A 400 -7.30 11.19 9.54
CA ASP A 400 -6.57 11.34 8.29
C ASP A 400 -7.34 12.28 7.36
N PRO A 401 -6.77 13.45 6.97
CA PRO A 401 -7.49 14.44 6.18
C PRO A 401 -7.90 13.93 4.79
N PHE A 402 -7.12 13.04 4.17
CA PHE A 402 -7.46 12.49 2.87
C PHE A 402 -8.59 11.46 2.96
N MET A 403 -8.60 10.59 3.97
CA MET A 403 -9.75 9.71 4.24
C MET A 403 -11.01 10.52 4.55
N PHE A 404 -10.89 11.62 5.31
CA PHE A 404 -12.03 12.49 5.56
C PHE A 404 -12.57 13.09 4.27
N LEU A 405 -11.69 13.58 3.39
CA LEU A 405 -12.08 14.16 2.09
C LEU A 405 -12.88 13.17 1.24
N GLU A 406 -12.43 11.92 1.13
CA GLU A 406 -13.14 10.89 0.36
C GLU A 406 -14.50 10.54 0.98
N MET A 407 -14.56 10.35 2.30
CA MET A 407 -15.81 10.05 2.97
C MET A 407 -16.79 11.22 2.86
N LYS A 408 -16.28 12.46 2.96
CA LYS A 408 -17.04 13.67 2.74
C LYS A 408 -17.60 13.72 1.32
N HIS A 409 -16.79 13.42 0.30
CA HIS A 409 -17.24 13.37 -1.09
C HIS A 409 -18.39 12.36 -1.30
N LEU A 410 -18.37 11.22 -0.61
CA LEU A 410 -19.49 10.27 -0.63
C LEU A 410 -20.73 10.82 0.09
N ILE A 411 -20.56 11.27 1.33
CA ILE A 411 -21.67 11.65 2.22
C ILE A 411 -22.37 12.93 1.72
N GLU A 412 -21.65 13.90 1.16
CA GLU A 412 -22.22 15.15 0.65
C GLU A 412 -23.15 14.97 -0.56
N GLN A 413 -23.14 13.80 -1.20
CA GLN A 413 -24.11 13.47 -2.25
C GLN A 413 -25.52 13.26 -1.67
N PHE A 414 -25.65 12.94 -0.38
CA PHE A 414 -26.93 12.69 0.27
C PHE A 414 -27.58 13.98 0.77
N SER A 415 -28.86 14.17 0.46
CA SER A 415 -29.60 15.40 0.80
C SER A 415 -29.90 15.56 2.30
N HIS A 416 -29.89 14.44 3.05
CA HIS A 416 -30.35 14.39 4.43
C HIS A 416 -29.33 13.72 5.36
N VAL A 417 -28.26 14.45 5.68
CA VAL A 417 -27.28 14.06 6.71
C VAL A 417 -27.56 14.81 8.00
N ILE A 418 -27.87 14.09 9.07
CA ILE A 418 -28.41 14.64 10.31
C ILE A 418 -27.48 14.34 11.48
N LEU A 419 -26.91 15.39 12.07
CA LEU A 419 -26.17 15.30 13.31
C LEU A 419 -27.13 15.36 14.49
N LEU A 420 -27.19 14.26 15.26
CA LEU A 420 -27.87 14.23 16.55
C LEU A 420 -26.89 14.58 17.68
N ILE A 421 -27.18 15.64 18.43
CA ILE A 421 -26.37 16.07 19.58
C ILE A 421 -27.27 16.76 20.62
N PRO A 422 -27.03 16.66 21.94
CA PRO A 422 -27.94 17.26 22.92
C PRO A 422 -28.02 18.79 22.86
N SER A 423 -26.88 19.45 22.77
CA SER A 423 -26.71 20.90 22.90
C SER A 423 -25.65 21.42 21.93
N GLU A 424 -25.68 22.71 21.64
CA GLU A 424 -24.62 23.40 20.89
C GLU A 424 -23.30 23.41 21.68
N GLU A 425 -23.41 23.55 23.00
CA GLU A 425 -22.27 23.52 23.91
C GLU A 425 -21.71 22.10 24.03
N LYS A 426 -20.48 21.90 23.56
CA LYS A 426 -19.84 20.57 23.47
C LYS A 426 -19.65 19.91 24.84
N GLU A 427 -19.26 20.66 25.86
CA GLU A 427 -19.11 20.15 27.23
C GLU A 427 -20.44 19.68 27.81
N GLU A 428 -21.51 20.46 27.61
CA GLU A 428 -22.84 20.08 28.06
C GLU A 428 -23.34 18.83 27.33
N SER A 429 -23.14 18.78 26.01
CA SER A 429 -23.45 17.60 25.20
C SER A 429 -22.72 16.35 25.69
N LEU A 430 -21.42 16.45 25.94
CA LEU A 430 -20.62 15.33 26.44
C LEU A 430 -21.14 14.84 27.80
N SER A 431 -21.47 15.75 28.72
CA SER A 431 -22.03 15.42 30.03
C SER A 431 -23.33 14.62 29.90
N ILE A 432 -24.29 15.14 29.13
CA ILE A 432 -25.60 14.49 28.90
C ILE A 432 -25.42 13.11 28.25
N LEU A 433 -24.57 13.00 27.24
CA LEU A 433 -24.34 11.75 26.50
C LEU A 433 -23.71 10.67 27.38
N ASN A 434 -22.73 11.06 28.21
CA ASN A 434 -22.06 10.14 29.12
C ASN A 434 -23.01 9.66 30.22
N GLU A 435 -23.80 10.58 30.80
CA GLU A 435 -24.83 10.23 31.79
C GLU A 435 -25.85 9.24 31.22
N GLN A 436 -26.40 9.54 30.03
CA GLN A 436 -27.38 8.68 29.35
C GLN A 436 -26.88 7.26 29.05
N LYS A 437 -25.58 7.11 28.80
CA LYS A 437 -24.96 5.81 28.51
C LYS A 437 -24.29 5.16 29.72
N GLY A 438 -24.33 5.79 30.89
CA GLY A 438 -23.63 5.34 32.09
C GLY A 438 -22.13 5.18 31.85
N ILE A 439 -21.53 6.11 31.11
CA ILE A 439 -20.10 6.12 30.81
C ILE A 439 -19.35 6.70 32.00
N GLU A 440 -18.50 5.90 32.63
CA GLU A 440 -17.69 6.30 33.78
C GLU A 440 -16.65 7.37 33.39
N GLU A 441 -16.54 8.41 34.22
CA GLU A 441 -15.58 9.50 34.04
C GLU A 441 -14.14 8.97 34.02
N GLY A 442 -13.30 9.49 33.13
CA GLY A 442 -11.91 9.07 32.96
C GLY A 442 -11.70 7.72 32.27
N SER A 443 -12.76 6.93 32.05
CA SER A 443 -12.68 5.67 31.30
C SER A 443 -12.24 5.88 29.85
N GLN A 444 -11.71 4.83 29.20
CA GLN A 444 -11.38 4.90 27.77
C GLN A 444 -12.60 5.28 26.93
N ARG A 445 -13.77 4.75 27.28
CA ARG A 445 -15.03 5.06 26.60
C ARG A 445 -15.43 6.53 26.75
N ALA A 446 -15.15 7.16 27.89
CA ALA A 446 -15.35 8.60 28.06
C ALA A 446 -14.43 9.41 27.15
N LYS A 447 -13.16 9.00 27.02
CA LYS A 447 -12.19 9.64 26.11
C LYS A 447 -12.61 9.49 24.65
N ASP A 448 -13.05 8.31 24.26
CA ASP A 448 -13.54 8.04 22.90
C ASP A 448 -14.78 8.91 22.59
N ASN A 449 -15.74 8.98 23.53
CA ASN A 449 -16.93 9.78 23.32
C ASN A 449 -16.63 11.29 23.28
N ALA A 450 -15.71 11.77 24.14
CA ALA A 450 -15.22 13.13 24.08
C ALA A 450 -14.60 13.41 22.71
N HIS A 451 -13.75 12.52 22.20
CA HIS A 451 -13.17 12.65 20.87
C HIS A 451 -14.24 12.79 19.77
N PHE A 452 -15.33 12.02 19.83
CA PHE A 452 -16.43 12.14 18.86
C PHE A 452 -17.24 13.45 18.97
N VAL A 453 -17.40 13.98 20.19
CA VAL A 453 -18.09 15.26 20.42
C VAL A 453 -17.22 16.45 19.96
N TYR A 454 -15.93 16.41 20.25
CA TYR A 454 -15.02 17.51 19.94
C TYR A 454 -14.54 17.53 18.49
N SER A 455 -14.53 16.39 17.80
CA SER A 455 -14.24 16.35 16.37
C SER A 455 -15.17 17.25 15.58
N SER A 456 -14.63 17.96 14.57
CA SER A 456 -15.40 18.79 13.65
C SER A 456 -15.98 18.01 12.46
N CYS A 457 -15.68 16.71 12.35
CA CYS A 457 -16.08 15.89 11.20
C CYS A 457 -17.60 15.83 11.07
N ASN A 458 -18.33 15.67 12.18
CA ASN A 458 -19.78 15.57 12.16
C ASN A 458 -20.43 16.85 11.63
N GLU A 459 -20.00 18.02 12.13
CA GLU A 459 -20.53 19.31 11.72
C GLU A 459 -20.21 19.62 10.25
N LYS A 460 -19.03 19.20 9.78
CA LYS A 460 -18.62 19.35 8.37
C LYS A 460 -19.37 18.42 7.41
N LEU A 461 -19.95 17.31 7.90
CA LEU A 461 -20.72 16.35 7.11
C LEU A 461 -22.23 16.62 7.17
N ALA A 462 -22.71 17.20 8.26
CA ALA A 462 -24.13 17.38 8.49
C ALA A 462 -24.75 18.44 7.57
N THR A 463 -25.90 18.11 6.99
CA THR A 463 -26.78 19.08 6.33
C THR A 463 -27.80 19.70 7.28
N LEU A 464 -28.00 19.07 8.44
CA LEU A 464 -28.91 19.51 9.49
C LEU A 464 -28.37 19.06 10.86
N ILE A 465 -28.42 19.95 11.86
CA ILE A 465 -28.11 19.62 13.26
C ILE A 465 -29.43 19.58 14.03
N GLN A 466 -29.67 18.48 14.76
CA GLN A 466 -30.86 18.29 15.58
C GLN A 466 -30.48 18.19 17.05
N TYR A 467 -30.86 19.21 17.81
CA TYR A 467 -30.66 19.27 19.26
C TYR A 467 -31.70 18.44 20.01
N THR A 468 -31.22 17.57 20.90
CA THR A 468 -32.05 16.55 21.58
C THR A 468 -32.29 16.81 23.07
N LYS A 469 -31.61 17.79 23.68
CA LYS A 469 -31.75 18.09 25.12
C LYS A 469 -33.20 18.40 25.50
N GLY A 470 -33.67 17.73 26.56
CA GLY A 470 -34.99 17.96 27.14
C GLY A 470 -36.18 17.47 26.31
N LYS A 471 -35.94 16.75 25.21
CA LYS A 471 -36.98 16.23 24.31
C LYS A 471 -37.02 14.71 24.37
N ASN A 472 -38.21 14.14 24.21
CA ASN A 472 -38.35 12.70 24.04
C ASN A 472 -38.16 12.28 22.57
N PRO A 473 -37.90 10.98 22.29
CA PRO A 473 -37.64 10.53 20.91
C PRO A 473 -38.75 10.83 19.90
N SER A 474 -40.03 10.78 20.30
CA SER A 474 -41.14 11.10 19.38
C SER A 474 -41.14 12.58 19.01
N GLU A 475 -40.96 13.47 20.00
CA GLU A 475 -40.88 14.92 19.77
C GLU A 475 -39.73 15.28 18.82
N ILE A 476 -38.56 14.67 19.03
CA ILE A 476 -37.40 14.87 18.15
C ILE A 476 -37.71 14.38 16.73
N THR A 477 -38.43 13.26 16.61
CA THR A 477 -38.78 12.66 15.31
C THR A 477 -39.73 13.56 14.54
N ASP A 478 -40.78 14.04 15.23
CA ASP A 478 -41.79 14.91 14.62
C ASP A 478 -41.19 16.26 14.20
N GLU A 479 -40.36 16.88 15.04
CA GLU A 479 -39.64 18.11 14.71
C GLU A 479 -38.70 17.90 13.50
N LEU A 480 -38.01 16.77 13.46
CA LEU A 480 -37.10 16.47 12.37
C LEU A 480 -37.86 16.27 11.04
N LEU A 481 -38.98 15.55 11.04
CA LEU A 481 -39.81 15.36 9.85
C LEU A 481 -40.32 16.71 9.31
N MET A 482 -40.76 17.62 10.19
CA MET A 482 -41.14 18.97 9.79
C MET A 482 -39.99 19.72 9.08
N LYS A 483 -38.78 19.67 9.65
CA LYS A 483 -37.60 20.31 9.04
C LYS A 483 -37.21 19.71 7.69
N LEU A 484 -37.34 18.38 7.54
CA LEU A 484 -37.07 17.71 6.27
C LEU A 484 -38.09 18.12 5.21
N GLU A 485 -39.38 18.16 5.54
CA GLU A 485 -40.44 18.62 4.63
C GLU A 485 -40.27 20.09 4.20
N GLU A 486 -39.90 20.96 5.14
CA GLU A 486 -39.62 22.37 4.83
C GLU A 486 -38.47 22.50 3.85
N LYS A 487 -37.36 21.77 4.10
CA LYS A 487 -36.17 21.78 3.23
C LYS A 487 -36.51 21.34 1.80
N THR A 488 -37.31 20.27 1.63
CA THR A 488 -37.73 19.81 0.31
C THR A 488 -38.54 20.87 -0.45
N LYS A 489 -39.41 21.62 0.25
CA LYS A 489 -40.22 22.69 -0.38
C LYS A 489 -39.37 23.86 -0.86
N THR A 490 -38.35 24.27 -0.11
CA THR A 490 -37.46 25.38 -0.48
C THR A 490 -36.49 25.03 -1.60
N SER A 491 -36.18 23.75 -1.83
CA SER A 491 -35.33 23.29 -2.94
C SER A 491 -36.05 23.17 -4.29
N THR A 492 -37.40 23.20 -4.29
CA THR A 492 -38.25 23.14 -5.50
C THR A 492 -38.71 24.50 -6.04
N ILE A 493 -38.26 25.61 -5.44
CA ILE A 493 -38.50 27.00 -5.88
C ILE A 493 -37.19 27.54 -6.44
#